data_AF-A0A6A5GF97-F1
#
_entry.id   AF-A0A6A5GF97-F1
#
_cell.length_a   1.000
_cell.length_b   1.000
_cell.length_c   1.000
_cell.angle_alpha   90.00
_cell.angle_beta   90.00
_cell.angle_gamma   90.00
#
_symmetry.space_group_name_H-M   'P 1'
#
loop_
_entity.id
_entity.type
_entity.pdbx_description
1 polymer ?
#
loop_
_entity_poly.entity_id
_entity_poly.type
_entity_poly.pdbx_seq_one_letter_code
_entity_poly.pdbx_strand_id
1 'polypeptide(L)'
;MRTSSVNLMMAAVAFFDICSLLREFKQFYVRLRALYGPCIVADTYAFLLIESSLSTLTSYSRRYSTWVCLLIAFIRTIVVRNPMSRFHENLTKPAAGYLVILGVFLASAPLGILKLLEFETDWFETVSYCDENITTRFYYNHVSDLFTANNRIILNAFYATDAVVSNVSESIFNYL
;
A
#
# COMPACT_ATOMS: atom_id res chain seq x y z
N MET A 1 -19.83 1.00 -25.87
CA MET A 1 -19.66 1.01 -24.40
C MET A 1 -19.36 2.45 -23.98
N ARG A 2 -20.22 3.11 -23.21
CA ARG A 2 -19.97 4.51 -22.78
C ARG A 2 -18.75 4.52 -21.85
N THR A 3 -17.64 5.10 -22.28
CA THR A 3 -16.46 5.35 -21.44
C THR A 3 -16.78 6.48 -20.45
N SER A 4 -17.57 6.15 -19.43
CA SER A 4 -17.86 7.04 -18.31
C SER A 4 -16.65 7.12 -17.38
N SER A 5 -16.42 8.27 -16.76
CA SER A 5 -15.40 8.48 -15.71
C SER A 5 -15.47 7.41 -14.60
N VAL A 6 -16.67 6.90 -14.30
CA VAL A 6 -16.90 5.84 -13.31
C VAL A 6 -16.28 4.50 -13.74
N ASN A 7 -16.34 4.14 -15.02
CA ASN A 7 -15.77 2.87 -15.50
C ASN A 7 -14.24 2.90 -15.42
N LEU A 8 -13.63 4.06 -15.67
CA LEU A 8 -12.19 4.27 -15.49
C LEU A 8 -11.78 4.12 -14.02
N MET A 9 -12.55 4.74 -13.10
CA MET A 9 -12.29 4.62 -11.65
C MET A 9 -12.43 3.18 -11.16
N MET A 10 -13.47 2.45 -11.60
CA MET A 10 -13.65 1.03 -11.24
C MET A 10 -12.53 0.14 -11.78
N ALA A 11 -12.04 0.40 -13.00
CA ALA A 11 -10.89 -0.33 -13.53
C ALA A 11 -9.61 -0.06 -12.73
N ALA A 12 -9.39 1.18 -12.31
CA ALA A 12 -8.27 1.52 -11.43
C ALA A 12 -8.37 0.79 -10.08
N VAL A 13 -9.55 0.79 -9.45
CA VAL A 13 -9.80 0.03 -8.20
C VAL A 13 -9.45 -1.45 -8.37
N ALA A 14 -9.97 -2.10 -9.41
CA ALA A 14 -9.70 -3.51 -9.68
C ALA A 14 -8.20 -3.80 -9.85
N PHE A 15 -7.45 -2.91 -10.51
CA PHE A 15 -6.01 -3.04 -10.64
C PHE A 15 -5.30 -2.99 -9.28
N PHE A 16 -5.64 -2.02 -8.42
CA PHE A 16 -5.05 -1.92 -7.09
C PHE A 16 -5.46 -3.07 -6.16
N ASP A 17 -6.68 -3.59 -6.29
CA ASP A 17 -7.12 -4.78 -5.56
C ASP A 17 -6.31 -6.01 -5.98
N ILE A 18 -6.01 -6.19 -7.27
CA ILE A 18 -5.10 -7.25 -7.75
C ILE A 18 -3.70 -7.06 -7.16
N CYS A 19 -3.17 -5.84 -7.13
CA CYS A 19 -1.88 -5.57 -6.48
C CYS A 19 -1.90 -5.89 -4.99
N SER A 20 -3.05 -5.80 -4.31
CA SER A 20 -3.15 -6.14 -2.89
C SER A 20 -3.00 -7.64 -2.62
N LEU A 21 -3.37 -8.50 -3.59
CA LEU A 21 -3.22 -9.96 -3.51
C LEU A 21 -1.75 -10.42 -3.43
N LEU A 22 -0.80 -9.57 -3.83
CA LEU A 22 0.64 -9.88 -3.71
C LEU A 22 1.07 -10.13 -2.25
N ARG A 23 0.32 -9.59 -1.27
CA ARG A 23 0.57 -9.86 0.15
C ARG A 23 0.26 -11.31 0.55
N GLU A 24 -0.77 -11.91 -0.04
CA GLU A 24 -1.10 -13.32 0.21
C GLU A 24 0.02 -14.22 -0.33
N PHE A 25 0.55 -13.91 -1.52
CA PHE A 25 1.73 -14.58 -2.07
C PHE A 25 2.95 -14.47 -1.16
N LYS A 26 3.19 -13.28 -0.58
CA LYS A 26 4.25 -13.08 0.41
C LYS A 26 4.05 -13.97 1.65
N GLN A 27 2.85 -14.00 2.22
CA GLN A 27 2.58 -14.83 3.41
C GLN A 27 2.75 -16.32 3.11
N PHE A 28 2.32 -16.76 1.94
CA PHE A 28 2.53 -18.12 1.46
C PHE A 28 4.02 -18.45 1.34
N TYR A 29 4.82 -17.55 0.79
CA TYR A 29 6.28 -17.70 0.70
C TYR A 29 6.95 -17.83 2.07
N VAL A 30 6.58 -16.97 3.03
CA VAL A 30 7.11 -17.03 4.41
C VAL A 30 6.76 -18.36 5.08
N ARG A 31 5.55 -18.90 4.86
CA ARG A 31 5.15 -20.21 5.37
C ARG A 31 5.94 -21.35 4.73
N LEU A 32 6.15 -21.31 3.42
CA LEU A 32 7.01 -22.27 2.72
C LEU A 32 8.43 -22.22 3.28
N ARG A 33 8.98 -21.03 3.51
CA ARG A 33 10.31 -20.87 4.11
C ARG A 33 10.40 -21.51 5.50
N ALA A 34 9.37 -21.35 6.33
CA ALA A 34 9.34 -21.98 7.65
C ALA A 34 9.32 -23.52 7.58
N LEU A 35 8.77 -24.10 6.50
CA LEU A 35 8.72 -25.55 6.28
C LEU A 35 10.04 -26.12 5.73
N TYR A 36 10.70 -25.43 4.80
CA TYR A 36 11.92 -25.89 4.14
C TYR A 36 13.22 -25.43 4.82
N GLY A 37 13.13 -24.52 5.79
CA GLY A 37 14.25 -24.00 6.57
C GLY A 37 15.10 -22.94 5.84
N PRO A 38 15.95 -22.20 6.57
CA PRO A 38 16.80 -21.15 6.01
C PRO A 38 17.90 -21.69 5.07
N CYS A 39 18.09 -23.01 5.01
CA CYS A 39 19.19 -23.59 4.25
C CYS A 39 19.03 -23.62 2.74
N ILE A 40 17.79 -23.57 2.26
CA ILE A 40 17.49 -23.58 0.84
C ILE A 40 17.25 -22.15 0.33
N VAL A 41 16.91 -21.23 1.23
CA VAL A 41 16.45 -19.88 0.90
C VAL A 41 17.26 -18.84 1.69
N ALA A 42 18.35 -18.40 1.08
CA ALA A 42 19.18 -17.31 1.60
C ALA A 42 18.54 -15.95 1.32
N ASP A 43 18.47 -15.09 2.35
CA ASP A 43 17.97 -13.72 2.20
C ASP A 43 19.00 -12.87 1.47
N THR A 44 18.69 -12.52 0.23
CA THR A 44 19.45 -11.52 -0.50
C THR A 44 18.93 -10.13 -0.14
N TYR A 45 19.80 -9.12 -0.26
CA TYR A 45 19.41 -7.72 -0.15
C TYR A 45 18.21 -7.38 -1.05
N ALA A 46 18.19 -7.91 -2.28
CA ALA A 46 17.07 -7.75 -3.21
C ALA A 46 15.76 -8.33 -2.68
N PHE A 47 15.80 -9.47 -2.00
CA PHE A 47 14.60 -10.10 -1.42
C PHE A 47 13.95 -9.19 -0.37
N LEU A 48 14.73 -8.62 0.55
CA LEU A 48 14.21 -7.72 1.59
C LEU A 48 13.66 -6.41 1.02
N LEU A 49 14.29 -5.85 -0.01
CA LEU A 49 13.78 -4.65 -0.69
C LEU A 49 12.45 -4.94 -1.40
N ILE A 50 12.36 -6.07 -2.10
CA ILE A 50 11.11 -6.51 -2.75
C ILE A 50 10.04 -6.74 -1.69
N GLU A 51 10.40 -7.35 -0.56
CA GLU A 51 9.47 -7.63 0.53
C GLU A 51 8.90 -6.34 1.16
N SER A 52 9.78 -5.37 1.46
CA SER A 52 9.40 -4.09 2.06
C SER A 52 8.56 -3.25 1.09
N SER A 53 8.97 -3.19 -0.18
CA SER A 53 8.23 -2.48 -1.23
C SER A 53 6.86 -3.10 -1.50
N LEU A 54 6.73 -4.43 -1.56
CA LEU A 54 5.42 -5.10 -1.69
C LEU A 54 4.51 -4.78 -0.51
N SER A 55 5.03 -4.83 0.72
CA SER A 55 4.24 -4.54 1.93
C SER A 55 3.72 -3.10 1.94
N THR A 56 4.56 -2.17 1.51
CA THR A 56 4.19 -0.75 1.36
C THR A 56 3.18 -0.56 0.24
N LEU A 57 3.39 -1.21 -0.91
CA LEU A 57 2.49 -1.18 -2.06
C LEU A 57 1.10 -1.73 -1.70
N THR A 58 1.01 -2.85 -0.99
CA THR A 58 -0.30 -3.39 -0.58
C THR A 58 -1.04 -2.45 0.36
N SER A 59 -0.33 -1.85 1.33
CA SER A 59 -0.93 -0.87 2.24
C SER A 59 -1.45 0.34 1.45
N TYR A 60 -0.65 0.81 0.49
CA TYR A 60 -1.00 1.90 -0.42
C TYR A 60 -2.23 1.56 -1.28
N SER A 61 -2.25 0.38 -1.90
CA SER A 61 -3.35 -0.10 -2.73
C SER A 61 -4.68 -0.17 -1.97
N ARG A 62 -4.68 -0.68 -0.73
CA ARG A 62 -5.90 -0.74 0.12
C ARG A 62 -6.46 0.66 0.40
N ARG A 63 -5.59 1.60 0.76
CA ARG A 63 -5.99 3.01 1.00
C ARG A 63 -6.50 3.66 -0.29
N TYR A 64 -5.78 3.48 -1.40
CA TYR A 64 -6.19 4.05 -2.69
C TYR A 64 -7.56 3.53 -3.14
N SER A 65 -7.77 2.21 -3.09
CA SER A 65 -9.03 1.55 -3.47
C SER A 65 -10.22 2.11 -2.67
N THR A 66 -10.06 2.26 -1.36
CA THR A 66 -11.11 2.80 -0.47
C THR A 66 -11.43 4.28 -0.73
N TRP A 67 -10.41 5.12 -0.94
CA TRP A 67 -10.63 6.53 -1.31
C TRP A 67 -11.33 6.68 -2.67
N VAL A 68 -10.95 5.87 -3.67
CA VAL A 68 -11.61 5.90 -4.97
C VAL A 68 -13.05 5.39 -4.88
N CYS A 69 -13.32 4.34 -4.11
CA CYS A 69 -14.68 3.85 -3.87
C CYS A 69 -15.58 4.89 -3.20
N LEU A 70 -15.07 5.60 -2.18
CA LEU A 70 -15.77 6.73 -1.55
C LEU A 70 -16.11 7.82 -2.56
N LEU A 71 -15.18 8.18 -3.43
CA LEU A 71 -15.40 9.20 -4.45
C LEU A 71 -16.42 8.75 -5.49
N ILE A 72 -16.40 7.48 -5.91
CA ILE A 72 -17.44 6.92 -6.80
C ILE A 72 -18.83 7.04 -6.13
N ALA A 73 -18.95 6.67 -4.85
CA ALA A 73 -20.20 6.77 -4.11
C ALA A 73 -20.68 8.22 -3.96
N PHE A 74 -19.76 9.14 -3.64
CA PHE A 74 -20.05 10.57 -3.55
C PHE A 74 -20.49 11.19 -4.88
N ILE A 75 -19.85 10.79 -5.98
CA ILE A 75 -20.27 11.21 -7.32
C ILE A 75 -21.71 10.73 -7.55
N ARG A 76 -22.01 9.44 -7.31
CA ARG A 76 -23.37 8.88 -7.49
C ARG A 76 -24.43 9.61 -6.65
N THR A 77 -24.13 9.97 -5.40
CA THR A 77 -25.09 10.69 -4.56
C THR A 77 -25.34 12.11 -5.07
N ILE A 78 -24.32 12.83 -5.54
CA ILE A 78 -24.48 14.15 -6.17
C ILE A 78 -25.32 14.05 -7.45
N VAL A 79 -25.05 13.06 -8.30
CA VAL A 79 -25.81 12.82 -9.54
C VAL A 79 -27.30 12.68 -9.25
N VAL A 80 -27.65 11.85 -8.27
CA VAL A 80 -29.04 11.55 -7.92
C VAL A 80 -29.73 12.74 -7.25
N ARG A 81 -29.02 13.48 -6.37
CA ARG A 81 -29.60 14.63 -5.65
C ARG A 81 -29.75 15.90 -6.49
N ASN A 82 -28.91 16.11 -7.51
CA ASN A 82 -28.90 17.40 -8.21
C ASN A 82 -28.64 17.25 -9.73
N PRO A 83 -29.63 16.72 -10.47
CA PRO A 83 -29.46 16.37 -11.89
C PRO A 83 -29.28 17.58 -12.83
N MET A 84 -29.52 18.81 -12.37
CA MET A 84 -29.60 20.01 -13.22
C MET A 84 -28.38 20.94 -13.16
N SER A 85 -27.29 20.54 -12.50
CA SER A 85 -26.07 21.38 -12.42
C SER A 85 -25.07 21.07 -13.55
N ARG A 86 -24.51 22.12 -14.19
CA ARG A 86 -23.40 22.00 -15.17
C ARG A 86 -22.17 21.27 -14.61
N PHE A 87 -22.06 21.20 -13.29
CA PHE A 87 -21.03 20.45 -12.58
C PHE A 87 -21.08 18.96 -12.95
N HIS A 88 -22.27 18.38 -13.11
CA HIS A 88 -22.44 16.97 -13.45
C HIS A 88 -21.94 16.64 -14.85
N GLU A 89 -22.21 17.51 -15.83
CA GLU A 89 -21.76 17.34 -17.21
C GLU A 89 -20.23 17.33 -17.33
N ASN A 90 -19.54 18.11 -16.48
CA ASN A 90 -18.08 18.07 -16.39
C ASN A 90 -17.55 16.84 -15.64
N LEU A 91 -18.18 16.36 -14.57
CA LEU A 91 -17.75 15.15 -13.84
C LEU A 91 -17.91 13.85 -14.63
N THR A 92 -18.86 13.84 -15.57
CA THR A 92 -19.10 12.69 -16.45
C THR A 92 -18.05 12.58 -17.57
N LYS A 93 -17.26 13.65 -17.79
CA LYS A 93 -16.15 13.63 -18.76
C LYS A 93 -15.00 12.76 -18.24
N PRO A 94 -14.38 11.95 -19.12
CA PRO A 94 -13.25 11.09 -18.74
C PRO A 94 -12.06 11.87 -18.20
N ALA A 95 -11.85 13.12 -18.65
CA ALA A 95 -10.79 13.99 -18.16
C ALA A 95 -10.94 14.34 -16.66
N ALA A 96 -12.16 14.57 -16.18
CA ALA A 96 -12.41 14.82 -14.76
C ALA A 96 -12.13 13.57 -13.92
N GLY A 97 -12.47 12.39 -14.44
CA GLY A 97 -12.16 11.12 -13.77
C GLY A 97 -10.66 10.88 -13.59
N TYR A 98 -9.86 11.20 -14.59
CA TYR A 98 -8.39 11.13 -14.49
C TYR A 98 -7.84 12.12 -13.45
N LEU A 99 -8.39 13.34 -13.39
CA LEU A 99 -7.99 14.35 -12.41
C LEU A 99 -8.28 13.91 -10.97
N VAL A 100 -9.42 13.26 -10.75
CA VAL A 100 -9.78 12.67 -9.45
C VAL A 100 -8.82 11.54 -9.06
N ILE A 101 -8.54 10.62 -9.99
CA ILE A 101 -7.57 9.52 -9.80
C ILE A 101 -6.20 10.08 -9.44
N LEU A 102 -5.72 11.08 -10.19
CA LEU A 102 -4.44 11.74 -9.95
C LEU A 102 -4.41 12.45 -8.58
N GLY A 103 -5.50 13.11 -8.21
CA GLY A 103 -5.64 13.77 -6.91
C GLY A 103 -5.56 12.79 -5.75
N VAL A 104 -6.24 11.64 -5.85
CA VAL A 104 -6.14 10.59 -4.83
C VAL A 104 -4.73 10.03 -4.77
N PHE A 105 -4.12 9.74 -5.92
CA PHE A 105 -2.75 9.23 -6.00
C PHE A 105 -1.75 10.18 -5.34
N LEU A 106 -1.87 11.49 -5.61
CA LEU A 106 -1.05 12.54 -4.99
C LEU A 106 -1.31 12.70 -3.49
N ALA A 107 -2.55 12.51 -3.04
CA ALA A 107 -2.88 12.57 -1.61
C ALA A 107 -2.33 11.35 -0.85
N SER A 108 -2.31 10.17 -1.48
CA SER A 108 -1.76 8.95 -0.87
C SER A 108 -0.24 8.83 -1.02
N ALA A 109 0.37 9.47 -2.02
CA ALA A 109 1.81 9.38 -2.30
C ALA A 109 2.72 9.78 -1.11
N PRO A 110 2.48 10.90 -0.38
CA PRO A 110 3.29 11.27 0.78
C PRO A 110 3.34 10.18 1.85
N LEU A 111 2.21 9.51 2.10
CA LEU A 111 2.14 8.44 3.09
C LEU A 111 2.90 7.19 2.64
N GLY A 112 2.90 6.89 1.34
CA GLY A 112 3.70 5.81 0.77
C GLY A 112 5.20 6.10 0.84
N ILE A 113 5.59 7.33 0.50
CA ILE A 113 6.99 7.79 0.56
C ILE A 113 7.50 7.77 2.00
N LEU A 114 6.76 8.32 2.95
CA LEU A 114 7.13 8.30 4.38
C LEU A 114 7.37 6.87 4.89
N LYS A 115 6.55 5.91 4.45
CA LYS A 115 6.69 4.50 4.83
C LYS A 115 7.91 3.83 4.19
N LEU A 116 8.36 4.27 3.02
CA LEU A 116 9.61 3.80 2.41
C LEU A 116 10.84 4.36 3.13
N LEU A 117 10.79 5.63 3.57
CA LEU A 117 11.88 6.24 4.34
C LEU A 117 11.99 5.71 5.78
N GLU A 118 10.94 5.05 6.28
CA GLU A 118 10.91 4.46 7.62
C GLU A 118 11.93 3.32 7.79
N PHE A 119 12.26 2.60 6.72
CA PHE A 119 13.10 1.41 6.78
C PHE A 119 14.50 1.67 6.21
N GLU A 120 15.52 1.39 7.02
CA GLU A 120 16.91 1.33 6.61
C GLU A 120 17.39 -0.13 6.66
N THR A 121 18.21 -0.54 5.68
CA THR A 121 18.65 -1.93 5.56
C THR A 121 20.07 -2.06 6.06
N ASP A 122 20.23 -2.79 7.16
CA ASP A 122 21.52 -3.13 7.75
C ASP A 122 21.87 -4.59 7.48
N TRP A 123 23.14 -4.92 7.73
CA TRP A 123 23.65 -6.28 7.63
C TRP A 123 24.51 -6.64 8.84
N PHE A 124 24.47 -7.90 9.23
CA PHE A 124 25.41 -8.49 10.17
C PHE A 124 25.93 -9.81 9.62
N GLU A 125 27.15 -10.17 10.02
CA GLU A 125 27.75 -11.46 9.68
C GLU A 125 27.41 -12.47 10.77
N THR A 126 26.84 -13.60 10.37
CA THR A 126 26.65 -14.75 11.27
C THR A 126 27.01 -16.03 10.53
N VAL A 127 27.37 -17.06 11.30
CA VAL A 127 27.55 -18.42 10.77
C VAL A 127 26.28 -18.88 10.09
N SER A 128 26.44 -19.53 8.94
CA SER A 128 25.32 -20.02 8.14
C SER A 128 24.62 -21.17 8.87
N TYR A 129 23.30 -21.28 8.72
CA TYR A 129 22.52 -22.37 9.32
C TYR A 129 22.84 -23.76 8.72
N CYS A 130 23.57 -23.82 7.61
CA CYS A 130 23.80 -25.06 6.84
C CYS A 130 25.21 -25.59 6.97
N ASP A 131 26.15 -24.68 7.20
CA ASP A 131 27.55 -24.97 7.38
C ASP A 131 28.10 -23.98 8.40
N GLU A 132 28.44 -24.51 9.58
CA GLU A 132 29.02 -23.75 10.68
C GLU A 132 30.41 -23.19 10.32
N ASN A 133 31.04 -23.71 9.26
CA ASN A 133 32.33 -23.25 8.77
C ASN A 133 32.24 -22.06 7.80
N ILE A 134 31.03 -21.67 7.37
CA ILE A 134 30.80 -20.58 6.42
C ILE A 134 30.10 -19.41 7.13
N THR A 135 30.69 -18.23 7.04
CA THR A 135 30.06 -16.97 7.46
C THR A 135 29.24 -16.39 6.33
N THR A 136 27.97 -16.06 6.60
CA THR A 136 27.05 -15.45 5.64
C THR A 136 26.56 -14.09 6.14
N ARG A 137 26.36 -13.14 5.23
CA ARG A 137 25.75 -11.84 5.55
C ARG A 137 24.25 -11.98 5.64
N PHE A 138 23.70 -11.71 6.81
CA PHE A 138 22.28 -11.58 7.04
C PHE A 138 21.89 -10.12 6.97
N TYR A 139 20.95 -9.81 6.09
CA TYR A 139 20.38 -8.49 5.94
C TYR A 139 19.10 -8.40 6.79
N TYR A 140 18.85 -7.25 7.41
CA TYR A 140 17.61 -6.99 8.14
C TYR A 140 17.21 -5.52 7.99
N ASN A 141 15.91 -5.27 8.04
CA ASN A 141 15.39 -3.90 8.03
C ASN A 141 15.26 -3.42 9.48
N HIS A 142 15.80 -2.24 9.77
CA HIS A 142 15.57 -1.53 11.03
C HIS A 142 14.88 -0.18 10.75
N VAL A 143 14.29 0.40 11.79
CA VAL A 143 13.64 1.71 11.67
C VAL A 143 14.72 2.79 11.63
N SER A 144 14.72 3.60 10.57
CA SER A 144 15.74 4.63 10.33
C SER A 144 15.89 5.58 11.52
N ASP A 145 17.11 6.06 11.76
CA ASP A 145 17.44 6.94 12.89
C ASP A 145 16.59 8.22 12.95
N LEU A 146 16.14 8.70 11.80
CA LEU A 146 15.28 9.89 11.68
C LEU A 146 13.89 9.67 12.32
N PHE A 147 13.39 8.43 12.34
CA PHE A 147 12.10 8.05 12.92
C PHE A 147 12.21 7.59 14.38
N THR A 148 13.39 7.12 14.81
CA THR A 148 13.68 6.81 16.22
C THR A 148 14.12 8.03 17.02
N ALA A 149 14.69 9.04 16.35
CA ALA A 149 15.01 10.34 16.92
C ALA A 149 13.77 11.01 17.54
N ASN A 150 14.02 11.86 18.53
CA ASN A 150 12.99 12.65 19.21
C ASN A 150 11.84 11.79 19.79
N ASN A 151 12.20 10.73 20.52
CA ASN A 151 11.27 9.83 21.24
C ASN A 151 10.18 9.18 20.37
N ARG A 152 10.50 8.87 19.10
CA ARG A 152 9.58 8.19 18.16
C ARG A 152 8.26 8.95 17.92
N ILE A 153 8.24 10.27 18.12
CA ILE A 153 7.02 11.08 17.98
C ILE A 153 6.48 11.02 16.55
N ILE A 154 7.38 11.12 15.55
CA ILE A 154 7.02 11.07 14.13
C ILE A 154 6.41 9.70 13.79
N LEU A 155 7.04 8.63 14.29
CA LEU A 155 6.58 7.25 14.11
C LEU A 155 5.18 7.05 14.72
N ASN A 156 4.97 7.47 15.96
CA ASN A 156 3.69 7.35 16.64
C ASN A 156 2.58 8.17 15.96
N ALA A 157 2.88 9.39 15.51
CA ALA A 157 1.93 10.22 14.78
C ALA A 157 1.55 9.58 13.44
N PHE A 158 2.52 9.02 12.72
CA PHE A 158 2.28 8.28 11.48
C PHE A 158 1.39 7.05 11.72
N TYR A 159 1.73 6.20 12.70
CA TYR A 159 0.93 5.01 13.00
C TYR A 159 -0.47 5.35 13.53
N ALA A 160 -0.63 6.40 14.33
CA ALA A 160 -1.95 6.86 14.77
C ALA A 160 -2.81 7.32 13.58
N THR A 161 -2.22 8.10 12.66
CA THR A 161 -2.91 8.54 11.45
C THR A 161 -3.26 7.35 10.56
N ASP A 162 -2.33 6.40 10.39
CA ASP A 162 -2.54 5.18 9.62
C ASP A 162 -3.65 4.32 10.21
N ALA A 163 -3.67 4.13 11.54
CA ALA A 163 -4.69 3.35 12.23
C ALA A 163 -6.08 3.96 12.06
N VAL A 164 -6.21 5.29 12.17
CA VAL A 164 -7.47 5.99 11.95
C VAL A 164 -7.95 5.81 10.50
N VAL A 165 -7.07 6.06 9.54
CA VAL A 165 -7.40 5.93 8.10
C VAL A 165 -7.77 4.47 7.75
N SER A 166 -7.05 3.50 8.30
CA SER A 166 -7.30 2.08 8.06
C SER A 166 -8.63 1.61 8.67
N ASN A 167 -8.96 2.03 9.89
CA ASN A 167 -10.24 1.69 10.52
C ASN A 167 -11.43 2.31 9.79
N VAL A 168 -11.29 3.55 9.30
CA VAL A 168 -12.32 4.18 8.47
C VAL A 168 -12.53 3.37 7.19
N SER A 169 -11.43 2.92 6.57
CA SER A 169 -11.48 2.11 5.35
C SER A 169 -12.15 0.74 5.53
N GLU A 170 -11.88 0.03 6.64
CA GLU A 170 -12.52 -1.25 6.97
C GLU A 170 -14.00 -1.09 7.32
N SER A 171 -14.35 0.02 7.98
CA SER A 171 -15.75 0.34 8.28
C SER A 171 -16.56 0.51 7.00
N ILE A 172 -16.03 1.21 5.99
CA ILE A 172 -16.74 1.44 4.72
C ILE A 172 -16.96 0.13 3.95
N PHE A 173 -15.99 -0.78 3.96
CA PHE A 173 -16.10 -2.06 3.25
C PHE A 173 -17.12 -3.01 3.88
N ASN A 174 -17.34 -2.94 5.20
CA ASN A 174 -18.38 -3.73 5.88
C ASN A 174 -19.82 -3.24 5.62
N TYR A 175 -20.00 -2.02 5.09
CA TYR A 175 -21.31 -1.45 4.78
C TYR A 175 -21.66 -1.50 3.28
N LEU A 176 -20.76 -2.03 2.44
CA LEU A 176 -20.91 -2.18 0.98
C LEU A 176 -21.21 -3.63 0.62
#